data_AF-A0A7Y4R1G5-F1
#
_entry.id   AF-A0A7Y4R1G5-F1
#
_cell.length_a   1.000
_cell.length_b   1.000
_cell.length_c   1.000
_cell.angle_alpha   90.00
_cell.angle_beta   90.00
_cell.angle_gamma   90.00
#
_symmetry.space_group_name_H-M   'P 1'
#
loop_
_entity.id
_entity.type
_entity.pdbx_description
1 polymer ?
#
loop_
_entity_poly.entity_id
_entity_poly.type
_entity_poly.pdbx_seq_one_letter_code
_entity_poly.pdbx_strand_id
1 'polypeptide(L)'
;MTATEVLKKYWGYSSFRSPQAEIIQAVIEQKDVLAVLPTGGGKSICFQVPAMMMDGLCIVVTPLIALMLDQVAQLKKNDIPAIAIHSGLSHGEIDILLDNCVYGQQKFLYVSPERLKTELFRVRFEKMKVSLIAIDEAHCIS
;
A
#
# COMPACT_ATOMS: atom_id res chain seq x y z
N MET A 1 -16.34 11.30 2.08
CA MET A 1 -16.52 9.96 2.67
C MET A 1 -15.63 9.88 3.90
N THR A 2 -16.16 9.48 5.05
CA THR A 2 -15.40 9.30 6.29
C THR A 2 -14.57 8.02 6.25
N ALA A 3 -13.57 7.89 7.14
CA ALA A 3 -12.76 6.68 7.23
C ALA A 3 -13.60 5.42 7.51
N THR A 4 -14.62 5.54 8.35
CA THR A 4 -15.54 4.43 8.66
C THR A 4 -16.42 4.05 7.46
N GLU A 5 -16.85 5.03 6.65
CA GLU A 5 -17.59 4.74 5.41
C GLU A 5 -16.71 4.01 4.40
N VAL A 6 -15.43 4.39 4.26
CA VAL A 6 -14.44 3.67 3.44
C VAL A 6 -14.27 2.23 3.94
N LEU A 7 -14.07 2.06 5.25
CA LEU A 7 -13.92 0.76 5.88
C LEU A 7 -15.11 -0.15 5.56
N LYS A 8 -16.33 0.36 5.75
CA LYS A 8 -17.56 -0.39 5.49
C LYS A 8 -17.73 -0.70 4.00
N LYS A 9 -17.46 0.27 3.12
CA LYS A 9 -17.62 0.12 1.67
C LYS A 9 -16.72 -0.98 1.09
N TYR A 10 -15.45 -0.99 1.45
CA TYR A 10 -14.45 -1.85 0.81
C TYR A 10 -14.11 -3.11 1.61
N TRP A 11 -14.25 -3.09 2.94
CA TRP A 11 -13.94 -4.25 3.80
C TRP A 11 -15.14 -4.79 4.57
N GLY A 12 -16.30 -4.13 4.53
CA GLY A 12 -17.52 -4.61 5.18
C GLY A 12 -17.54 -4.47 6.72
N TYR A 13 -16.49 -3.91 7.33
CA TYR A 13 -16.43 -3.74 8.78
C TYR A 13 -17.18 -2.48 9.22
N SER A 14 -17.92 -2.59 10.33
CA SER A 14 -18.73 -1.49 10.89
C SER A 14 -17.94 -0.54 11.79
N SER A 15 -16.80 -0.98 12.32
CA SER A 15 -15.96 -0.21 13.25
C SER A 15 -14.50 -0.60 13.17
N PHE A 16 -13.62 0.35 13.48
CA PHE A 16 -12.20 0.11 13.67
C PHE A 16 -11.94 -0.67 14.98
N ARG A 17 -10.89 -1.49 14.98
CA ARG A 17 -10.33 -2.07 16.20
C ARG A 17 -9.35 -1.06 16.80
N SER A 18 -9.25 -0.97 18.13
CA SER A 18 -8.20 -0.13 18.74
C SER A 18 -6.81 -0.73 18.47
N PRO A 19 -5.77 0.07 18.12
CA PRO A 19 -5.73 1.53 17.98
C PRO A 19 -5.86 2.04 16.53
N GLN A 20 -6.49 1.30 15.62
CA GLN A 20 -6.53 1.62 14.17
C GLN A 20 -7.07 3.02 13.87
N ALA A 21 -8.12 3.46 14.58
CA ALA A 21 -8.73 4.77 14.33
C ALA A 21 -7.73 5.93 14.55
N GLU A 22 -6.93 5.86 15.63
CA GLU A 22 -5.92 6.87 15.96
C GLU A 22 -4.80 6.91 14.91
N ILE A 23 -4.34 5.73 14.48
CA ILE A 23 -3.33 5.60 13.43
C ILE A 23 -3.83 6.17 12.11
N ILE A 24 -5.04 5.77 11.69
CA ILE A 24 -5.64 6.22 10.43
C ILE A 24 -5.82 7.73 10.44
N GLN A 25 -6.30 8.30 11.55
CA GLN A 25 -6.47 9.74 11.69
C GLN A 25 -5.13 10.47 11.56
N ALA A 26 -4.08 10.00 12.22
CA ALA A 26 -2.74 10.59 12.09
C ALA A 26 -2.21 10.52 10.66
N VAL A 27 -2.43 9.41 9.94
CA VAL A 27 -2.02 9.27 8.53
C VAL A 27 -2.82 10.22 7.63
N ILE A 28 -4.15 10.37 7.83
CA ILE A 28 -4.98 11.34 7.08
C ILE A 28 -4.50 12.77 7.30
N GLU A 29 -4.05 13.08 8.52
CA GLU A 29 -3.43 14.36 8.89
C GLU A 29 -2.00 14.53 8.37
N GLN A 30 -1.50 13.60 7.55
CA GLN A 30 -0.16 13.61 6.96
C GLN A 30 0.97 13.63 7.99
N LYS A 31 0.75 12.97 9.13
CA LYS A 31 1.79 12.75 10.15
C LYS A 31 2.50 11.43 9.89
N ASP A 32 3.80 11.41 10.15
CA ASP A 32 4.56 10.17 10.18
C ASP A 32 4.13 9.33 11.39
N VAL A 33 3.91 8.03 11.17
CA VAL A 33 3.41 7.11 12.20
C VAL A 33 4.26 5.86 12.28
N LEU A 34 4.74 5.55 13.49
CA LEU A 34 5.22 4.22 13.85
C LEU A 34 4.07 3.45 14.50
N ALA A 35 3.49 2.51 13.76
CA ALA A 35 2.38 1.68 14.23
C ALA A 35 2.87 0.29 14.63
N VAL A 36 2.77 -0.06 15.91
CA VAL A 36 3.10 -1.39 16.44
C VAL A 36 1.80 -2.13 16.77
N LEU A 37 1.42 -3.09 15.94
CA LEU A 37 0.25 -3.95 16.18
C LEU A 37 0.64 -5.43 16.04
N PRO A 38 0.01 -6.32 16.84
CA PRO A 38 0.22 -7.76 16.71
C PRO A 38 -0.19 -8.26 15.32
N THR A 39 0.30 -9.44 14.94
CA THR A 39 -0.17 -10.16 13.75
C THR A 39 -1.68 -10.39 13.82
N GLY A 40 -2.38 -10.20 12.71
CA GLY A 40 -3.86 -10.26 12.70
C GLY A 40 -4.56 -9.03 13.31
N GLY A 41 -3.82 -8.05 13.85
CA GLY A 41 -4.35 -6.79 14.37
C GLY A 41 -4.93 -5.84 13.30
N GLY A 42 -4.90 -6.23 12.03
CA GLY A 42 -5.40 -5.43 10.92
C GLY A 42 -4.49 -4.25 10.56
N LYS A 43 -3.17 -4.45 10.60
CA LYS A 43 -2.16 -3.44 10.20
C LYS A 43 -2.42 -2.87 8.80
N SER A 44 -2.85 -3.71 7.86
CA SER A 44 -3.14 -3.28 6.48
C SER A 44 -4.23 -2.20 6.41
N ILE A 45 -5.27 -2.32 7.24
CA ILE A 45 -6.35 -1.33 7.32
C ILE A 45 -5.81 0.05 7.69
N CYS A 46 -4.77 0.12 8.53
CA CYS A 46 -4.17 1.38 8.98
C CYS A 46 -3.55 2.22 7.87
N PHE A 47 -3.14 1.62 6.75
CA PHE A 47 -2.65 2.36 5.57
C PHE A 47 -3.56 2.26 4.36
N GLN A 48 -4.36 1.20 4.22
CA GLN A 48 -5.26 1.03 3.08
C GLN A 48 -6.47 1.98 3.15
N VAL A 49 -7.09 2.14 4.32
CA VAL A 49 -8.20 3.10 4.48
C VAL A 49 -7.78 4.53 4.19
N PRO A 50 -6.71 5.09 4.80
CA PRO A 50 -6.30 6.45 4.48
C PRO A 50 -5.83 6.60 3.04
N ALA A 51 -5.15 5.59 2.46
CA ALA A 51 -4.80 5.61 1.04
C ALA A 51 -6.04 5.79 0.15
N MET A 52 -7.15 5.08 0.43
CA MET A 52 -8.42 5.22 -0.30
C MET A 52 -9.06 6.61 -0.16
N MET A 53 -8.69 7.38 0.86
CA MET A 53 -9.19 8.75 1.09
C MET A 53 -8.34 9.82 0.43
N MET A 54 -7.08 9.51 0.09
CA MET A 54 -6.14 10.43 -0.54
C MET A 54 -6.18 10.30 -2.05
N ASP A 55 -5.79 11.35 -2.77
CA ASP A 55 -5.58 11.27 -4.22
C ASP A 55 -4.13 10.91 -4.53
N GLY A 56 -3.93 9.90 -5.38
CA GLY A 56 -2.61 9.32 -5.70
C GLY A 56 -2.43 7.85 -5.28
N LEU A 57 -1.21 7.38 -5.49
CA LEU A 57 -0.74 6.00 -5.29
C LEU A 57 -0.22 5.80 -3.86
N CYS A 58 -0.65 4.72 -3.21
CA CYS A 58 -0.02 4.23 -1.99
C CYS A 58 1.03 3.16 -2.34
N ILE A 59 2.27 3.37 -1.94
CA ILE A 59 3.36 2.40 -2.11
C ILE A 59 3.53 1.65 -0.80
N VAL A 60 3.44 0.32 -0.86
CA VAL A 60 3.62 -0.58 0.29
C VAL A 60 4.90 -1.36 0.09
N VAL A 61 5.89 -1.09 0.93
CA VAL A 61 7.18 -1.79 0.94
C VAL A 61 7.08 -2.96 1.90
N THR A 62 7.32 -4.18 1.43
CA THR A 62 7.31 -5.37 2.29
C THR A 62 8.27 -6.44 1.78
N PRO A 63 9.01 -7.14 2.67
CA PRO A 63 9.94 -8.19 2.26
C PRO A 63 9.23 -9.50 1.87
N LEU A 64 7.95 -9.68 2.21
CA LEU A 64 7.25 -10.96 2.08
C LEU A 64 6.44 -11.04 0.77
N ILE A 65 7.01 -11.71 -0.24
CA ILE A 65 6.38 -11.83 -1.58
C ILE A 65 5.01 -12.52 -1.53
N ALA A 66 4.88 -13.61 -0.78
CA ALA A 66 3.59 -14.29 -0.64
C ALA A 66 2.51 -13.35 -0.08
N LEU A 67 2.85 -12.58 0.95
CA LEU A 67 1.94 -11.59 1.54
C LEU A 67 1.59 -10.48 0.55
N MET A 68 2.54 -9.99 -0.26
CA MET A 68 2.24 -9.01 -1.32
C MET A 68 1.17 -9.52 -2.27
N LEU A 69 1.33 -10.75 -2.77
CA LEU A 69 0.42 -11.34 -3.74
C LEU A 69 -0.97 -11.55 -3.14
N ASP A 70 -1.05 -12.01 -1.89
CA ASP A 70 -2.31 -12.18 -1.17
C ASP A 70 -3.01 -10.83 -0.96
N GLN A 71 -2.29 -9.78 -0.56
CA GLN A 71 -2.85 -8.45 -0.38
C GLN A 71 -3.36 -7.86 -1.70
N VAL A 72 -2.58 -7.97 -2.79
CA VAL A 72 -3.02 -7.50 -4.11
C VAL A 72 -4.24 -8.28 -4.59
N ALA A 73 -4.28 -9.60 -4.40
CA ALA A 73 -5.45 -10.40 -4.75
C ALA A 73 -6.69 -9.99 -3.95
N GLN A 74 -6.54 -9.71 -2.65
CA GLN A 74 -7.63 -9.24 -1.80
C GLN A 74 -8.13 -7.86 -2.22
N LEU A 75 -7.24 -6.93 -2.52
CA LEU A 75 -7.60 -5.59 -3.01
C LEU A 75 -8.35 -5.67 -4.33
N LYS A 76 -7.87 -6.48 -5.29
CA LYS A 76 -8.56 -6.71 -6.56
C LYS A 76 -9.95 -7.33 -6.39
N LYS A 77 -10.12 -8.26 -5.44
CA LYS A 77 -11.44 -8.82 -5.10
C LYS A 77 -12.42 -7.77 -4.56
N ASN A 78 -11.92 -6.68 -4.00
CA ASN A 78 -12.70 -5.55 -3.50
C ASN A 78 -12.81 -4.42 -4.55
N ASP A 79 -12.53 -4.71 -5.83
CA ASP A 79 -12.53 -3.76 -6.95
C ASP A 79 -11.55 -2.57 -6.74
N ILE A 80 -10.45 -2.81 -6.02
CA ILE A 80 -9.38 -1.83 -5.80
C ILE A 80 -8.20 -2.16 -6.71
N PRO A 81 -7.81 -1.25 -7.63
CA PRO A 81 -6.63 -1.42 -8.47
C PRO A 81 -5.35 -1.51 -7.63
N ALA A 82 -4.68 -2.65 -7.71
CA ALA A 82 -3.44 -2.91 -7.00
C ALA A 82 -2.51 -3.77 -7.84
N ILE A 83 -1.21 -3.54 -7.73
CA ILE A 83 -0.17 -4.34 -8.39
C ILE A 83 0.98 -4.64 -7.42
N ALA A 84 1.75 -5.69 -7.73
CA ALA A 84 2.95 -6.08 -6.98
C ALA A 84 4.17 -6.12 -7.91
N ILE A 85 5.30 -5.58 -7.45
CA ILE A 85 6.60 -5.66 -8.12
C ILE A 85 7.60 -6.36 -7.19
N HIS A 86 8.10 -7.52 -7.62
CA HIS A 86 9.01 -8.35 -6.83
C HIS A 86 10.12 -8.98 -7.68
N SER A 87 11.03 -9.73 -7.06
CA SER A 87 12.20 -10.34 -7.70
C SER A 87 11.85 -11.37 -8.79
N GLY A 88 10.68 -12.00 -8.71
CA GLY A 88 10.23 -13.03 -9.66
C GLY A 88 9.71 -12.52 -11.01
N LEU A 89 9.63 -11.21 -11.22
CA LEU A 89 9.18 -10.60 -12.47
C LEU A 89 10.36 -10.31 -13.42
N SER A 90 10.13 -10.49 -14.71
CA SER A 90 11.03 -10.07 -15.77
C SER A 90 11.12 -8.55 -15.89
N HIS A 91 12.16 -8.05 -16.55
CA HIS A 91 12.34 -6.62 -16.79
C HIS A 91 11.15 -5.99 -17.54
N GLY A 92 10.66 -6.66 -18.60
CA GLY A 92 9.53 -6.15 -19.39
C GLY A 92 8.22 -6.08 -18.59
N GLU A 93 7.95 -7.06 -17.73
CA GLU A 93 6.79 -7.01 -16.83
C GLU A 93 6.89 -5.85 -15.84
N ILE A 94 8.08 -5.61 -15.27
CA ILE A 94 8.30 -4.51 -14.34
C ILE A 94 8.09 -3.15 -15.02
N ASP A 95 8.62 -2.98 -16.24
CA ASP A 95 8.48 -1.72 -17.00
C ASP A 95 6.99 -1.40 -17.25
N ILE A 96 6.21 -2.38 -17.71
CA ILE A 96 4.76 -2.23 -17.92
C ILE A 96 4.03 -1.88 -16.61
N LEU A 97 4.35 -2.56 -15.51
CA LEU A 97 3.71 -2.31 -14.21
C LEU A 97 4.05 -0.92 -13.67
N LEU A 98 5.29 -0.46 -13.83
CA LEU A 98 5.69 0.88 -13.41
C LEU A 98 5.02 1.96 -14.26
N ASP A 99 4.91 1.78 -15.57
CA ASP A 99 4.16 2.69 -16.43
C ASP A 99 2.67 2.75 -16.05
N ASN A 100 2.08 1.62 -15.66
CA ASN A 100 0.72 1.59 -15.10
C ASN A 100 0.60 2.35 -13.78
N CYS A 101 1.66 2.46 -12.98
CA CYS A 101 1.66 3.31 -11.78
C CYS A 101 1.81 4.80 -12.09
N VAL A 102 2.44 5.15 -13.22
CA VAL A 102 2.61 6.55 -13.64
C VAL A 102 1.37 7.07 -14.37
N TYR A 103 0.87 6.30 -15.33
CA TYR A 103 -0.18 6.73 -16.25
C TYR A 103 -1.52 6.02 -16.01
N GLY A 104 -1.49 4.84 -15.38
CA GLY A 104 -2.69 4.07 -15.07
C GLY A 104 -3.32 4.49 -13.74
N GLN A 105 -4.56 4.06 -13.53
CA GLN A 105 -5.31 4.32 -12.29
C GLN A 105 -5.02 3.24 -11.23
N GLN A 106 -3.75 3.03 -10.89
CA GLN A 106 -3.38 2.13 -9.79
C GLN A 106 -3.49 2.85 -8.45
N LYS A 107 -4.08 2.16 -7.46
CA LYS A 107 -4.26 2.72 -6.12
C LYS A 107 -3.21 2.24 -5.12
N PHE A 108 -2.77 0.99 -5.28
CA PHE A 108 -1.72 0.39 -4.47
C PHE A 108 -0.61 -0.22 -5.32
N LEU A 109 0.63 0.06 -4.94
CA LEU A 109 1.82 -0.62 -5.45
C LEU A 109 2.51 -1.33 -4.28
N TYR A 110 2.46 -2.65 -4.26
CA TYR A 110 3.28 -3.47 -3.37
C TYR A 110 4.65 -3.69 -4.02
N VAL A 111 5.73 -3.46 -3.28
CA VAL A 111 7.09 -3.54 -3.84
C VAL A 111 8.08 -4.13 -2.84
N SER A 112 8.94 -5.02 -3.34
CA SER A 112 10.02 -5.57 -2.50
C SER A 112 11.14 -4.53 -2.29
N PRO A 113 11.82 -4.51 -1.13
CA PRO A 113 12.86 -3.51 -0.82
C PRO A 113 13.99 -3.46 -1.85
N GLU A 114 14.36 -4.59 -2.45
CA GLU A 114 15.42 -4.69 -3.44
C GLU A 114 15.07 -3.96 -4.73
N ARG A 115 13.78 -3.94 -5.11
CA ARG A 115 13.31 -3.29 -6.34
C ARG A 115 13.34 -1.77 -6.24
N LEU A 116 13.18 -1.20 -5.05
CA LEU A 116 13.29 0.25 -4.81
C LEU A 116 14.67 0.83 -5.18
N LYS A 117 15.72 -0.01 -5.11
CA LYS A 117 17.10 0.43 -5.41
C LYS A 117 17.40 0.47 -6.90
N THR A 118 16.53 -0.10 -7.73
CA THR A 118 16.74 -0.15 -9.19
C THR A 118 16.57 1.23 -9.81
N GLU A 119 17.40 1.54 -10.81
CA GLU A 119 17.31 2.79 -11.57
C GLU A 119 15.94 2.95 -12.22
N LEU A 120 15.42 1.88 -12.82
CA LEU A 120 14.11 1.87 -13.46
C LEU A 120 12.99 2.32 -12.50
N PHE A 121 12.97 1.79 -11.28
CA PHE A 121 12.00 2.20 -10.27
C PHE A 121 12.17 3.68 -9.90
N ARG A 122 13.40 4.14 -9.64
CA ARG A 122 13.69 5.54 -9.25
C ARG A 122 13.20 6.54 -10.30
N VAL A 123 13.51 6.29 -11.57
CA VAL A 123 13.09 7.16 -12.69
C VAL A 123 11.57 7.20 -12.84
N ARG A 124 10.86 6.11 -12.55
CA ARG A 124 9.40 6.06 -12.64
C ARG A 124 8.74 6.67 -11.41
N PHE A 125 9.31 6.45 -10.22
CA PHE A 125 8.84 7.02 -8.97
C PHE A 125 8.75 8.56 -9.02
N GLU A 126 9.73 9.24 -9.62
CA GLU A 126 9.70 10.70 -9.82
C GLU A 126 8.49 11.20 -10.62
N LYS A 127 7.87 10.33 -11.42
CA LYS A 127 6.69 10.64 -12.24
C LYS A 127 5.38 10.20 -11.59
N MET A 128 5.44 9.40 -10.53
CA MET A 128 4.25 8.89 -9.84
C MET A 128 3.66 9.96 -8.92
N LYS A 129 2.33 10.08 -8.90
CA LYS A 129 1.63 10.85 -7.87
C LYS A 129 1.50 10.02 -6.60
N VAL A 130 2.55 9.99 -5.78
CA VAL A 130 2.55 9.22 -4.53
C VAL A 130 1.83 9.99 -3.43
N SER A 131 0.87 9.34 -2.78
CA SER A 131 0.09 9.93 -1.67
C SER A 131 0.50 9.38 -0.30
N LEU A 132 1.03 8.16 -0.26
CA LEU A 132 1.42 7.49 0.99
C LEU A 132 2.51 6.45 0.71
N ILE A 133 3.47 6.32 1.62
CA ILE A 133 4.41 5.21 1.66
C ILE A 133 4.21 4.47 2.99
N ALA A 134 3.89 3.19 2.90
CA ALA A 134 3.78 2.29 4.04
C ALA A 134 4.94 1.29 4.02
N ILE A 135 5.63 1.14 5.15
CA ILE A 135 6.69 0.15 5.33
C ILE A 135 6.14 -0.94 6.25
N ASP A 136 5.87 -2.11 5.67
CA ASP A 136 5.45 -3.29 6.43
C ASP A 136 6.67 -4.09 6.89
N GLU A 137 6.51 -4.83 7.99
CA GLU A 137 7.62 -5.53 8.66
C GLU A 137 8.86 -4.65 8.89
N ALA A 138 8.63 -3.40 9.34
CA ALA A 138 9.68 -2.40 9.58
C ALA A 138 10.78 -2.86 10.55
N HIS A 139 10.53 -3.91 11.35
CA HIS A 139 11.53 -4.54 12.20
C HIS A 139 12.71 -5.15 11.41
N CYS A 140 12.55 -5.43 10.11
CA CYS A 140 13.62 -5.91 9.23
C CYS A 140 14.69 -4.85 8.88
N ILE A 141 14.52 -3.60 9.32
CA ILE A 141 15.43 -2.47 9.00
C ILE A 141 16.57 -2.34 10.04
N SER A 142 16.53 -3.11 11.13
CA SER A 142 17.49 -3.04 12.24
C SER A 142 18.88 -3.62 11.96
#